data_AF-A0A1Q4R059-F1
#
_entry.id   AF-A0A1Q4R059-F1
#
_cell.length_a   1.000
_cell.length_b   1.000
_cell.length_c   1.000
_cell.angle_alpha   90.00
_cell.angle_beta   90.00
_cell.angle_gamma   90.00
#
_symmetry.space_group_name_H-M   'P 1'
#
loop_
_entity.id
_entity.type
_entity.pdbx_description
1 polymer ?
#
loop_
_entity_poly.entity_id
_entity_poly.type
_entity_poly.pdbx_seq_one_letter_code
_entity_poly.pdbx_strand_id
1 'polypeptide(L)'
;MPAVAMVFMKSFSNKFWGTAIAITSVFAGQTPGVVRAESPQSGTITNLTMGDRACYVTLRNEAGDTTTEFAAFNICEQNLIGKKVQLTYEAGNIIAESCYGDLDCGISETVMLITAVKVMAGGQKADGYPPFLNKTEIAQLETDREAGRNGWFGLAGLNKVDHPPQLAPELLAFRQYWKTKDPAIAPFLGLWHNDESTNNRHYVSIFPSLEANHVCVLEFKPEWSIKLSDNNNDVSKDVISPGIFSFSRAKVGSAQLRSAEFRAHELAIARTAFGVSADYPVELLPLVNEQNETMVLAAATVPQLPPDLPDSQAQYMTSQLLANSCVMSSQ
;
A
#
# COMPACT_ATOMS: atom_id res chain seq x y z
N MET A 1 -52.23 -7.16 -11.41
CA MET A 1 -51.66 -8.26 -12.22
C MET A 1 -50.22 -7.88 -12.56
N PRO A 2 -49.18 -8.47 -11.94
CA PRO A 2 -47.81 -8.21 -12.36
C PRO A 2 -47.33 -9.29 -13.33
N ALA A 3 -46.64 -8.86 -14.39
CA ALA A 3 -45.96 -9.71 -15.33
C ALA A 3 -44.60 -10.14 -14.75
N VAL A 4 -44.37 -11.45 -14.72
CA VAL A 4 -43.13 -12.10 -14.30
C VAL A 4 -42.19 -12.13 -15.50
N ALA A 5 -41.00 -11.54 -15.38
CA ALA A 5 -39.93 -11.67 -16.36
C ALA A 5 -39.06 -12.89 -16.03
N MET A 6 -39.10 -13.91 -16.89
CA MET A 6 -38.22 -15.08 -16.87
C MET A 6 -36.82 -14.72 -17.35
N VAL A 7 -35.80 -15.07 -16.57
CA VAL A 7 -34.39 -15.07 -16.99
C VAL A 7 -34.03 -16.46 -17.53
N PHE A 8 -33.59 -16.52 -18.78
CA PHE A 8 -33.07 -17.72 -19.43
C PHE A 8 -31.59 -17.95 -19.03
N MET A 9 -31.31 -19.03 -18.31
CA MET A 9 -29.96 -19.57 -18.13
C MET A 9 -29.57 -20.41 -19.36
N LYS A 10 -28.53 -20.01 -20.09
CA LYS A 10 -27.88 -20.86 -21.10
C LYS A 10 -26.78 -21.68 -20.44
N SER A 11 -27.05 -22.98 -20.33
CA SER A 11 -26.09 -24.03 -19.97
C SER A 11 -25.13 -24.27 -21.13
N PHE A 12 -23.82 -24.14 -20.88
CA PHE A 12 -22.77 -24.60 -21.80
C PHE A 12 -22.21 -25.92 -21.28
N SER A 13 -22.59 -27.00 -21.95
CA SER A 13 -22.02 -28.34 -21.80
C SER A 13 -20.95 -28.52 -22.87
N ASN A 14 -19.67 -28.59 -22.48
CA ASN A 14 -18.61 -29.02 -23.39
C ASN A 14 -18.16 -30.44 -23.04
N LYS A 15 -18.54 -31.37 -23.93
CA LYS A 15 -17.98 -32.72 -24.04
C LYS A 15 -16.55 -32.60 -24.60
N PHE A 16 -15.56 -33.15 -23.90
CA PHE A 16 -14.25 -33.43 -24.49
C PHE A 16 -14.06 -34.94 -24.61
N TRP A 17 -13.88 -35.38 -25.86
CA TRP A 17 -13.51 -36.73 -26.24
C TRP A 17 -12.02 -36.95 -25.98
N GLY A 18 -11.69 -38.10 -25.41
CA GLY A 18 -10.32 -38.57 -25.24
C GLY A 18 -9.71 -39.01 -26.57
N THR A 19 -8.44 -38.67 -26.77
CA THR A 19 -7.57 -39.34 -27.75
C THR A 19 -6.22 -39.53 -27.09
N ALA A 20 -5.82 -40.80 -26.96
CA ALA A 20 -4.49 -41.19 -26.51
C ALA A 20 -3.51 -41.04 -27.68
N ILE A 21 -2.46 -40.26 -27.48
CA ILE A 21 -1.32 -40.20 -28.41
C ILE A 21 -0.08 -40.62 -27.61
N ALA A 22 0.50 -41.75 -27.98
CA ALA A 22 1.82 -42.19 -27.52
C ALA A 22 2.89 -41.46 -28.36
N ILE A 23 3.74 -40.66 -27.69
CA ILE A 23 4.91 -40.03 -28.32
C ILE A 23 6.16 -40.54 -27.61
N THR A 24 6.87 -41.45 -28.28
CA THR A 24 8.28 -41.73 -28.01
C THR A 24 9.12 -40.65 -28.68
N SER A 25 9.87 -39.87 -27.92
CA SER A 25 10.91 -38.99 -28.47
C SER A 25 12.09 -38.91 -27.51
N VAL A 26 13.24 -39.30 -28.07
CA VAL A 26 14.58 -39.21 -27.51
C VAL A 26 14.96 -37.73 -27.46
N PHE A 27 15.05 -37.15 -26.26
CA PHE A 27 15.66 -35.84 -26.08
C PHE A 27 17.12 -36.03 -25.64
N ALA A 28 18.03 -35.77 -26.57
CA ALA A 28 19.43 -35.54 -26.28
C ALA A 28 19.54 -34.30 -25.37
N GLY A 29 20.24 -34.45 -24.25
CA GLY A 29 20.46 -33.38 -23.28
C GLY A 29 21.19 -32.19 -23.89
N GLN A 30 20.45 -31.09 -24.05
CA GLN A 30 21.02 -29.75 -24.06
C GLN A 30 20.78 -29.21 -22.65
N THR A 31 21.85 -29.03 -21.88
CA THR A 31 21.81 -28.26 -20.64
C THR A 31 21.32 -26.85 -20.98
N PRO A 32 20.18 -26.39 -20.43
CA PRO A 32 19.76 -25.02 -20.63
C PRO A 32 20.77 -24.12 -19.91
N GLY A 33 21.58 -23.41 -20.70
CA GLY A 33 22.29 -22.24 -20.19
C GLY A 33 21.23 -21.23 -19.76
N VAL A 34 21.14 -20.98 -18.46
CA VAL A 34 20.29 -19.94 -17.88
C VAL A 34 20.78 -18.61 -18.45
N VAL A 35 20.08 -18.10 -19.47
CA VAL A 35 20.28 -16.75 -19.98
C VAL A 35 19.78 -15.82 -18.87
N ARG A 36 20.72 -15.23 -18.12
CA ARG A 36 20.40 -14.24 -17.09
C ARG A 36 19.68 -13.09 -17.79
N ALA A 37 18.45 -12.81 -17.37
CA ALA A 37 17.66 -11.71 -17.91
C ALA A 37 18.49 -10.42 -17.82
N GLU A 38 18.50 -9.65 -18.90
CA GLU A 38 19.26 -8.41 -19.00
C GLU A 38 18.81 -7.42 -17.90
N SER A 39 19.76 -6.87 -17.14
CA SER A 39 19.45 -5.95 -16.04
C SER A 39 18.73 -4.70 -16.56
N PRO A 40 17.66 -4.24 -15.88
CA PRO A 40 16.85 -3.13 -16.33
C PRO A 40 17.65 -1.82 -16.32
N GLN A 41 17.62 -1.06 -17.43
CA GLN A 41 18.31 0.25 -17.50
C GLN A 41 17.53 1.39 -16.84
N SER A 42 16.23 1.18 -16.60
CA SER A 42 15.35 2.14 -15.94
C SER A 42 14.17 1.44 -15.25
N GLY A 43 13.63 2.05 -14.21
CA GLY A 43 12.47 1.54 -13.49
C GLY A 43 12.00 2.52 -12.42
N THR A 44 10.94 2.15 -11.69
CA THR A 44 10.53 2.85 -10.47
C THR A 44 11.05 2.07 -9.28
N ILE A 45 11.82 2.73 -8.40
CA ILE A 45 12.30 2.08 -7.17
C ILE A 45 11.11 1.93 -6.22
N THR A 46 10.75 0.69 -5.88
CA THR A 46 9.66 0.40 -4.94
C THR A 46 10.16 0.05 -3.54
N ASN A 47 11.41 -0.43 -3.42
CA ASN A 47 12.02 -0.74 -2.14
C ASN A 47 13.55 -0.58 -2.19
N LEU A 48 14.13 -0.24 -1.05
CA LEU A 48 15.57 -0.17 -0.79
C LEU A 48 15.87 -0.85 0.55
N THR A 49 16.62 -1.95 0.51
CA THR A 49 17.00 -2.70 1.71
C THR A 49 18.51 -2.77 1.81
N MET A 50 19.06 -2.26 2.92
CA MET A 50 20.48 -2.43 3.22
C MET A 50 20.76 -3.89 3.60
N GLY A 51 21.52 -4.58 2.75
CA GLY A 51 21.87 -5.98 2.90
C GLY A 51 23.16 -6.25 3.64
N ASP A 52 23.50 -7.52 3.76
CA ASP A 52 24.78 -8.02 4.25
C ASP A 52 25.89 -7.89 3.19
N ARG A 53 25.55 -8.05 1.91
CA ARG A 53 26.52 -8.09 0.79
C ARG A 53 26.44 -6.88 -0.14
N ALA A 54 25.28 -6.22 -0.20
CA ALA A 54 25.02 -5.06 -1.07
C ALA A 54 23.76 -4.30 -0.61
N CYS A 55 23.45 -3.19 -1.26
CA CYS A 55 22.11 -2.61 -1.23
C CYS A 55 21.21 -3.40 -2.20
N TYR A 56 20.04 -3.85 -1.75
CA TYR A 56 19.04 -4.51 -2.58
C TYR A 56 18.02 -3.48 -3.06
N VAL A 57 17.89 -3.30 -4.37
CA VAL A 57 16.98 -2.34 -4.99
C VAL A 57 15.88 -3.09 -5.73
N THR A 58 14.64 -2.93 -5.27
CA THR A 58 13.49 -3.48 -6.01
C THR A 58 12.99 -2.45 -7.02
N LEU A 59 12.92 -2.86 -8.28
CA LEU A 59 12.53 -2.03 -9.42
C LEU A 59 11.26 -2.58 -10.05
N ARG A 60 10.30 -1.69 -10.31
CA ARG A 60 9.11 -1.97 -11.12
C ARG A 60 9.28 -1.38 -12.52
N ASN A 61 9.14 -2.21 -13.55
CA ASN A 61 9.19 -1.77 -14.95
C ASN A 61 7.82 -1.18 -15.40
N GLU A 62 7.71 -0.75 -16.66
CA GLU A 62 6.46 -0.21 -17.21
C GLU A 62 5.36 -1.26 -17.44
N ALA A 63 5.74 -2.54 -17.57
CA ALA A 63 4.81 -3.66 -17.65
C ALA A 63 4.26 -4.09 -16.28
N GLY A 64 4.81 -3.55 -15.18
CA GLY A 64 4.44 -3.88 -13.80
C GLY A 64 5.29 -4.98 -13.18
N ASP A 65 6.22 -5.60 -13.91
CA ASP A 65 7.09 -6.64 -13.36
C ASP A 65 8.10 -6.05 -12.38
N THR A 66 8.36 -6.79 -11.32
CA THR A 66 9.33 -6.42 -10.28
C THR A 66 10.60 -7.25 -10.38
N THR A 67 11.75 -6.59 -10.26
CA THR A 67 13.08 -7.22 -10.23
C THR A 67 13.87 -6.68 -9.05
N THR A 68 14.78 -7.48 -8.49
CA THR A 68 15.67 -7.06 -7.40
C THR A 68 17.11 -7.07 -7.91
N GLU A 69 17.75 -5.90 -7.87
CA GLU A 69 19.11 -5.69 -8.34
C GLU A 69 20.04 -5.37 -7.18
N PHE A 70 21.33 -5.65 -7.35
CA PHE A 70 22.37 -5.25 -6.41
C PHE A 70 22.84 -3.83 -6.70
N ALA A 71 23.05 -3.05 -5.64
CA ALA A 71 23.54 -1.69 -5.70
C ALA A 71 24.64 -1.45 -4.68
N ALA A 72 25.44 -0.42 -4.91
CA ALA A 72 26.35 0.10 -3.90
C ALA A 72 25.58 0.59 -2.66
N PHE A 73 26.15 0.46 -1.47
CA PHE A 73 25.47 0.78 -0.21
C PHE A 73 24.96 2.23 -0.13
N ASN A 74 25.69 3.18 -0.72
CA ASN A 74 25.31 4.58 -0.80
C ASN A 74 24.01 4.84 -1.60
N ILE A 75 23.51 3.87 -2.37
CA ILE A 75 22.21 3.98 -3.03
C ILE A 75 21.08 3.82 -2.01
N CYS A 76 21.22 2.92 -1.03
CA CYS A 76 20.21 2.69 0.01
C CYS A 76 20.07 3.87 0.99
N GLU A 77 21.08 4.73 1.07
CA GLU A 77 21.06 5.94 1.91
C GLU A 77 20.29 7.11 1.26
N GLN A 78 19.91 6.98 -0.02
CA GLN A 78 19.19 8.02 -0.75
C GLN A 78 17.68 7.84 -0.66
N ASN A 79 16.95 8.96 -0.63
CA ASN A 79 15.49 8.94 -0.75
C ASN A 79 15.07 8.75 -2.21
N LEU A 80 15.02 7.49 -2.67
CA LEU A 80 14.68 7.13 -4.06
C LEU A 80 13.39 6.32 -4.23
N ILE A 81 12.77 5.86 -3.14
CA ILE A 81 11.51 5.10 -3.20
C ILE A 81 10.42 5.95 -3.88
N GLY A 82 9.67 5.32 -4.79
CA GLY A 82 8.64 5.94 -5.63
C GLY A 82 9.20 6.72 -6.83
N LYS A 83 10.52 6.86 -6.99
CA LYS A 83 11.10 7.64 -8.11
C LYS A 83 11.34 6.76 -9.33
N LYS A 84 10.95 7.28 -10.50
CA LYS A 84 11.39 6.75 -11.80
C LYS A 84 12.85 7.16 -12.03
N VAL A 85 13.69 6.18 -12.27
CA VAL A 85 15.14 6.37 -12.34
C VAL A 85 15.73 5.70 -13.56
N GLN A 86 16.85 6.25 -14.01
CA GLN A 86 17.79 5.63 -14.92
C GLN A 86 18.98 5.13 -14.11
N LEU A 87 19.39 3.91 -14.37
CA LEU A 87 20.41 3.20 -13.59
C LEU A 87 21.71 3.17 -14.37
N THR A 88 22.83 3.27 -13.65
CA THR A 88 24.16 3.04 -14.20
C THR A 88 24.78 1.87 -13.45
N TYR A 89 25.27 0.90 -14.20
CA TYR A 89 25.86 -0.32 -13.67
C TYR A 89 27.35 -0.36 -13.91
N GLU A 90 28.09 -0.87 -12.93
CA GLU A 90 29.49 -1.22 -13.07
C GLU A 90 29.75 -2.60 -12.46
N ALA A 91 30.74 -3.31 -12.99
CA ALA A 91 31.18 -4.55 -12.38
C ALA A 91 31.86 -4.26 -11.04
N GLY A 92 31.34 -4.84 -9.96
CA GLY A 92 31.88 -4.69 -8.62
C GLY A 92 31.99 -6.04 -7.91
N ASN A 93 32.90 -6.12 -6.95
CA ASN A 93 33.05 -7.30 -6.12
C ASN A 93 32.16 -7.17 -4.88
N ILE A 94 31.33 -8.17 -4.65
CA ILE A 94 30.61 -8.35 -3.40
C ILE A 94 31.13 -9.61 -2.71
N ILE A 95 30.94 -9.72 -1.39
CA ILE A 95 31.19 -10.98 -0.66
C ILE A 95 30.43 -12.09 -1.36
N ALA A 96 30.98 -13.30 -1.51
CA ALA A 96 30.31 -14.39 -2.21
C ALA A 96 29.14 -14.98 -1.40
N GLU A 97 28.13 -15.54 -2.08
CA GLU A 97 26.97 -16.15 -1.40
C GLU A 97 27.37 -17.29 -0.47
N SER A 98 28.40 -18.05 -0.86
CA SER A 98 28.98 -19.12 -0.06
C SER A 98 29.54 -18.69 1.29
N CYS A 99 29.68 -17.39 1.53
CA CYS A 99 30.15 -16.85 2.80
C CYS A 99 29.04 -16.64 3.84
N TYR A 100 27.76 -16.78 3.47
CA TYR A 100 26.62 -16.63 4.40
C TYR A 100 26.69 -15.35 5.27
N GLY A 101 27.18 -14.25 4.69
CA GLY A 101 27.30 -12.96 5.37
C GLY A 101 28.54 -12.78 6.26
N ASP A 102 29.48 -13.74 6.28
CA ASP A 102 30.75 -13.60 6.99
C ASP A 102 31.71 -12.65 6.25
N LEU A 103 31.98 -11.48 6.85
CA LEU A 103 32.87 -10.46 6.30
C LEU A 103 34.34 -10.93 6.23
N ASP A 104 34.73 -11.91 7.04
CA ASP A 104 36.10 -12.43 7.12
C ASP A 104 36.34 -13.62 6.18
N CYS A 105 35.33 -14.06 5.41
CA CYS A 105 35.46 -15.23 4.55
C CYS A 105 36.50 -15.08 3.42
N GLY A 106 36.80 -13.84 3.03
CA GLY A 106 37.78 -13.51 1.98
C GLY A 106 37.39 -13.92 0.55
N ILE A 107 36.21 -14.53 0.33
CA ILE A 107 35.72 -14.93 -1.00
C ILE A 107 34.78 -13.84 -1.52
N SER A 108 35.04 -13.38 -2.74
CA SER A 108 34.19 -12.42 -3.43
C SER A 108 33.72 -12.96 -4.77
N GLU A 109 32.59 -12.43 -5.25
CA GLU A 109 32.12 -12.64 -6.61
C GLU A 109 31.91 -11.29 -7.30
N THR A 110 32.16 -11.27 -8.62
CA THR A 110 31.93 -10.09 -9.43
C THR A 110 30.50 -10.08 -9.96
N VAL A 111 29.76 -9.02 -9.66
CA VAL A 111 28.39 -8.81 -10.12
C VAL A 111 28.25 -7.42 -10.75
N MET A 112 27.18 -7.21 -11.52
CA MET A 112 26.80 -5.87 -11.94
C MET A 112 26.13 -5.16 -10.78
N LEU A 113 26.71 -4.05 -10.32
CA LEU A 113 26.18 -3.21 -9.24
C LEU A 113 25.65 -1.90 -9.82
N ILE A 114 24.50 -1.47 -9.34
CA ILE A 114 24.03 -0.10 -9.55
C ILE A 114 24.96 0.84 -8.74
N THR A 115 25.77 1.62 -9.43
CA THR A 115 26.71 2.57 -8.82
C THR A 115 26.22 4.01 -8.87
N ALA A 116 25.34 4.33 -9.82
CA ALA A 116 24.70 5.63 -9.90
C ALA A 116 23.22 5.51 -10.31
N VAL A 117 22.43 6.43 -9.76
CA VAL A 117 21.01 6.55 -10.04
C VAL A 117 20.74 7.98 -10.48
N LYS A 118 20.18 8.14 -11.68
CA LYS A 118 19.71 9.42 -12.19
C LYS A 118 18.20 9.43 -12.15
N VAL A 119 17.61 10.27 -11.30
CA VAL A 119 16.16 10.48 -11.29
C VAL A 119 15.74 11.06 -12.65
N MET A 120 14.84 10.35 -13.35
CA MET A 120 14.35 10.79 -14.65
C MET A 120 13.22 11.80 -14.44
N ALA A 121 13.40 13.01 -14.99
CA ALA A 121 12.34 13.99 -15.14
C ALA A 121 11.37 13.49 -16.24
N GLY A 122 10.55 12.51 -15.89
CA GLY A 122 9.67 11.81 -16.83
C GLY A 122 8.56 11.09 -16.07
N GLY A 123 7.89 11.83 -15.19
CA GLY A 123 6.81 11.34 -14.32
C GLY A 123 6.70 12.10 -13.00
N GLN A 124 7.73 12.86 -12.61
CA GLN A 124 7.60 13.80 -11.50
C GLN A 124 6.66 14.93 -11.90
N LYS A 125 5.44 14.85 -11.37
CA LYS A 125 4.52 15.99 -11.29
C LYS A 125 5.24 17.13 -10.59
N ALA A 126 4.97 18.37 -11.00
CA ALA A 126 5.76 19.56 -10.66
C ALA A 126 5.98 19.77 -9.15
N ASP A 127 5.19 19.12 -8.29
CA ASP A 127 5.28 19.15 -6.83
C ASP A 127 5.51 17.78 -6.17
N GLY A 128 5.84 16.73 -6.94
CA GLY A 128 6.09 15.38 -6.43
C GLY A 128 4.85 14.56 -6.09
N TYR A 129 3.64 15.10 -6.29
CA TYR A 129 2.36 14.46 -5.94
C TYR A 129 1.55 14.03 -7.16
N PRO A 130 0.70 12.99 -7.09
CA PRO A 130 -0.15 12.58 -8.19
C PRO A 130 -1.06 13.70 -8.73
N PRO A 131 -1.62 13.71 -9.97
CA PRO A 131 -2.45 14.84 -10.37
C PRO A 131 -3.72 14.82 -9.53
N PHE A 132 -4.37 15.97 -9.42
CA PHE A 132 -5.73 15.98 -8.90
C PHE A 132 -6.63 15.05 -9.73
N LEU A 133 -7.54 14.36 -9.04
CA LEU A 133 -8.64 13.63 -9.62
C LEU A 133 -9.44 14.59 -10.51
N ASN A 134 -9.68 14.17 -11.74
CA ASN A 134 -10.56 14.87 -12.66
C ASN A 134 -12.04 14.56 -12.34
N LYS A 135 -12.96 15.28 -12.99
CA LYS A 135 -14.41 15.13 -12.72
C LYS A 135 -14.93 13.69 -12.91
N THR A 136 -14.42 12.98 -13.92
CA THR A 136 -14.81 11.59 -14.19
C THR A 136 -14.27 10.66 -13.11
N GLU A 137 -13.02 10.84 -12.69
CA GLU A 137 -12.43 10.08 -11.57
C GLU A 137 -13.21 10.32 -10.27
N ILE A 138 -13.66 11.57 -10.00
CA ILE A 138 -14.47 11.88 -8.81
C ILE A 138 -15.83 11.18 -8.86
N ALA A 139 -16.52 11.22 -10.01
CA ALA A 139 -17.81 10.53 -10.17
C ALA A 139 -17.68 9.00 -10.03
N GLN A 140 -16.59 8.42 -10.55
CA GLN A 140 -16.29 7.01 -10.35
C GLN A 140 -16.02 6.70 -8.88
N LEU A 141 -15.26 7.54 -8.20
CA LEU A 141 -14.94 7.38 -6.78
C LEU A 141 -16.20 7.40 -5.90
N GLU A 142 -17.17 8.26 -6.21
CA GLU A 142 -18.48 8.29 -5.56
C GLU A 142 -19.29 7.00 -5.81
N THR A 143 -19.26 6.49 -7.04
CA THR A 143 -19.92 5.23 -7.42
C THR A 143 -19.33 4.04 -6.69
N ASP A 144 -18.00 3.95 -6.67
CA ASP A 144 -17.26 2.89 -5.99
C ASP A 144 -17.47 2.95 -4.48
N ARG A 145 -17.55 4.15 -3.89
CA ARG A 145 -17.90 4.32 -2.48
C ARG A 145 -19.28 3.75 -2.16
N GLU A 146 -20.28 4.02 -2.98
CA GLU A 146 -21.64 3.48 -2.79
C GLU A 146 -21.65 1.95 -2.87
N ALA A 147 -20.91 1.38 -3.83
CA ALA A 147 -20.75 -0.06 -3.96
C ALA A 147 -20.04 -0.67 -2.73
N GLY A 148 -18.91 -0.08 -2.31
CA GLY A 148 -18.17 -0.51 -1.13
C GLY A 148 -18.96 -0.39 0.17
N ARG A 149 -19.73 0.70 0.35
CA ARG A 149 -20.66 0.85 1.48
C ARG A 149 -21.67 -0.29 1.49
N ASN A 150 -22.35 -0.54 0.38
CA ASN A 150 -23.39 -1.57 0.32
C ASN A 150 -22.82 -2.97 0.57
N GLY A 151 -21.61 -3.25 0.06
CA GLY A 151 -20.88 -4.48 0.33
C GLY A 151 -20.54 -4.66 1.80
N TRP A 152 -19.82 -3.69 2.39
CA TRP A 152 -19.44 -3.70 3.80
C TRP A 152 -20.67 -3.80 4.70
N PHE A 153 -21.65 -2.92 4.54
CA PHE A 153 -22.80 -2.85 5.45
C PHE A 153 -23.67 -4.11 5.34
N GLY A 154 -23.82 -4.67 4.15
CA GLY A 154 -24.52 -5.95 3.95
C GLY A 154 -23.83 -7.10 4.67
N LEU A 155 -22.51 -7.23 4.53
CA LEU A 155 -21.74 -8.28 5.19
C LEU A 155 -21.68 -8.09 6.72
N ALA A 156 -21.52 -6.84 7.19
CA ALA A 156 -21.51 -6.50 8.60
C ALA A 156 -22.86 -6.79 9.26
N GLY A 157 -23.98 -6.48 8.60
CA GLY A 157 -25.32 -6.81 9.07
C GLY A 157 -25.59 -8.32 9.19
N LEU A 158 -24.83 -9.14 8.44
CA LEU A 158 -24.82 -10.61 8.53
C LEU A 158 -23.74 -11.16 9.46
N ASN A 159 -23.00 -10.30 10.17
CA ASN A 159 -21.84 -10.64 11.00
C ASN A 159 -20.78 -11.47 10.25
N LYS A 160 -20.56 -11.15 8.98
CA LYS A 160 -19.52 -11.79 8.15
C LYS A 160 -18.20 -11.02 8.15
N VAL A 161 -18.27 -9.73 8.44
CA VAL A 161 -17.13 -8.82 8.63
C VAL A 161 -17.41 -7.95 9.85
N ASP A 162 -16.38 -7.23 10.30
CA ASP A 162 -16.53 -6.29 11.42
C ASP A 162 -17.46 -5.14 11.05
N HIS A 163 -18.18 -4.63 12.04
CA HIS A 163 -19.04 -3.46 11.84
C HIS A 163 -18.19 -2.22 11.56
N PRO A 164 -18.65 -1.31 10.67
CA PRO A 164 -17.97 -0.04 10.49
C PRO A 164 -17.91 0.74 11.82
N PRO A 165 -16.81 1.43 12.12
CA PRO A 165 -16.71 2.22 13.33
C PRO A 165 -17.77 3.33 13.36
N GLN A 166 -18.33 3.55 14.54
CA GLN A 166 -19.17 4.72 14.79
C GLN A 166 -18.29 5.98 14.74
N LEU A 167 -18.78 7.02 14.07
CA LEU A 167 -18.10 8.31 13.99
C LEU A 167 -17.94 8.91 15.39
N ALA A 168 -16.71 8.91 15.90
CA ALA A 168 -16.37 9.38 17.23
C ALA A 168 -16.66 10.89 17.42
N PRO A 169 -17.35 11.31 18.50
CA PRO A 169 -17.54 12.73 18.81
C PRO A 169 -16.22 13.50 18.98
N GLU A 170 -15.19 12.85 19.51
CA GLU A 170 -13.85 13.41 19.71
C GLU A 170 -13.20 13.77 18.37
N LEU A 171 -13.41 12.93 17.34
CA LEU A 171 -12.92 13.19 15.99
C LEU A 171 -13.63 14.41 15.38
N LEU A 172 -14.94 14.54 15.58
CA LEU A 172 -15.69 15.71 15.12
C LEU A 172 -15.19 17.00 15.79
N ALA A 173 -14.94 16.98 17.10
CA ALA A 173 -14.39 18.11 17.83
C ALA A 173 -12.98 18.46 17.35
N PHE A 174 -12.13 17.46 17.15
CA PHE A 174 -10.77 17.62 16.63
C PHE A 174 -10.75 18.27 15.23
N ARG A 175 -11.63 17.83 14.33
CA ARG A 175 -11.74 18.43 12.99
C ARG A 175 -12.33 19.83 13.01
N GLN A 176 -13.24 20.13 13.94
CA GLN A 176 -13.73 21.50 14.13
C GLN A 176 -12.57 22.42 14.52
N TYR A 177 -11.77 22.02 15.52
CA TYR A 177 -10.58 22.76 15.91
C TYR A 177 -9.65 23.03 14.72
N TRP A 178 -9.31 22.00 13.94
CA TRP A 178 -8.44 22.17 12.77
C TRP A 178 -9.08 22.96 11.63
N LYS A 179 -10.40 22.93 11.49
CA LYS A 179 -11.12 23.76 10.51
C LYS A 179 -10.88 25.25 10.71
N THR A 180 -10.61 25.68 11.95
CA THR A 180 -10.27 27.08 12.25
C THR A 180 -8.83 27.46 11.88
N LYS A 181 -7.93 26.47 11.76
CA LYS A 181 -6.51 26.67 11.45
C LYS A 181 -6.19 26.46 9.99
N ASP A 182 -6.65 25.35 9.46
CA ASP A 182 -6.47 24.92 8.08
C ASP A 182 -7.76 24.18 7.64
N PRO A 183 -8.72 24.92 7.05
CA PRO A 183 -10.00 24.33 6.67
C PRO A 183 -9.87 23.28 5.56
N ALA A 184 -8.79 23.32 4.75
CA ALA A 184 -8.62 22.41 3.63
C ALA A 184 -8.32 20.99 4.10
N ILE A 185 -7.48 20.83 5.13
CA ILE A 185 -7.07 19.50 5.62
C ILE A 185 -8.12 18.84 6.52
N ALA A 186 -8.94 19.64 7.20
CA ALA A 186 -9.81 19.19 8.29
C ALA A 186 -10.72 17.98 7.95
N PRO A 187 -11.33 17.88 6.75
CA PRO A 187 -12.18 16.73 6.40
C PRO A 187 -11.44 15.39 6.39
N PHE A 188 -10.14 15.40 6.11
CA PHE A 188 -9.33 14.18 5.92
C PHE A 188 -8.71 13.67 7.22
N LEU A 189 -8.60 14.49 8.26
CA LEU A 189 -7.89 14.13 9.48
C LEU A 189 -8.57 12.97 10.21
N GLY A 190 -7.82 11.99 10.68
CA GLY A 190 -8.37 10.90 11.51
C GLY A 190 -7.62 9.59 11.29
N LEU A 191 -7.93 8.60 12.11
CA LEU A 191 -7.64 7.20 11.82
C LEU A 191 -8.81 6.61 11.02
N TRP A 192 -8.49 5.98 9.89
CA TRP A 192 -9.42 5.36 8.97
C TRP A 192 -9.05 3.88 8.79
N HIS A 193 -10.04 3.00 8.63
CA HIS A 193 -9.76 1.60 8.24
C HIS A 193 -10.88 0.97 7.41
N ASN A 194 -10.58 -0.11 6.70
CA ASN A 194 -11.54 -0.87 5.89
C ASN A 194 -12.29 -1.96 6.69
N ASP A 195 -13.04 -2.78 5.97
CA ASP A 195 -13.91 -3.86 6.45
C ASP A 195 -13.20 -5.21 6.62
N GLU A 196 -11.89 -5.26 6.39
CA GLU A 196 -11.13 -6.48 6.59
C GLU A 196 -11.18 -6.91 8.06
N SER A 197 -11.07 -8.22 8.29
CA SER A 197 -11.05 -8.79 9.64
C SER A 197 -10.01 -8.08 10.50
N THR A 198 -10.22 -8.03 11.82
CA THR A 198 -9.26 -7.46 12.80
C THR A 198 -7.79 -7.73 12.50
N ASN A 199 -7.45 -8.89 11.94
CA ASN A 199 -6.07 -9.22 11.60
C ASN A 199 -5.59 -8.60 10.28
N ASN A 200 -6.42 -8.27 9.28
CA ASN A 200 -5.92 -7.76 7.99
C ASN A 200 -6.38 -6.32 7.71
N ARG A 201 -6.81 -5.58 8.73
CA ARG A 201 -7.31 -4.21 8.54
C ARG A 201 -6.27 -3.31 7.92
N HIS A 202 -6.63 -2.71 6.79
CA HIS A 202 -5.85 -1.63 6.24
C HIS A 202 -6.17 -0.34 6.98
N TYR A 203 -5.18 0.21 7.68
CA TYR A 203 -5.25 1.48 8.39
C TYR A 203 -4.62 2.61 7.57
N VAL A 204 -5.28 3.76 7.55
CA VAL A 204 -4.73 5.03 7.08
C VAL A 204 -4.94 6.07 8.17
N SER A 205 -3.85 6.62 8.72
CA SER A 205 -3.90 7.68 9.73
C SER A 205 -3.38 8.98 9.15
N ILE A 206 -4.23 10.02 9.17
CA ILE A 206 -3.96 11.31 8.54
C ILE A 206 -3.79 12.36 9.63
N PHE A 207 -2.54 12.75 9.88
CA PHE A 207 -2.15 13.71 10.90
C PHE A 207 -2.05 15.12 10.31
N PRO A 208 -2.51 16.16 11.04
CA PRO A 208 -2.34 17.52 10.59
C PRO A 208 -0.86 17.95 10.60
N SER A 209 -0.47 18.77 9.64
CA SER A 209 0.84 19.44 9.60
C SER A 209 0.72 20.88 10.08
N LEU A 210 1.83 21.43 10.61
CA LEU A 210 1.99 22.86 10.84
C LEU A 210 2.20 23.63 9.52
N GLU A 211 2.57 22.93 8.44
CA GLU A 211 2.64 23.51 7.10
C GLU A 211 1.24 23.57 6.48
N ALA A 212 0.83 24.77 6.06
CA ALA A 212 -0.48 24.98 5.44
C ALA A 212 -0.69 24.05 4.24
N ASN A 213 -1.90 23.52 4.11
CA ASN A 213 -2.33 22.60 3.06
C ASN A 213 -1.54 21.29 3.01
N HIS A 214 -0.92 20.87 4.12
CA HIS A 214 -0.21 19.59 4.20
C HIS A 214 -0.69 18.74 5.37
N VAL A 215 -0.56 17.43 5.21
CA VAL A 215 -0.80 16.42 6.23
C VAL A 215 0.31 15.38 6.17
N CYS A 216 0.53 14.66 7.27
CA CYS A 216 1.28 13.41 7.25
C CYS A 216 0.30 12.25 7.14
N VAL A 217 0.63 11.31 6.28
CA VAL A 217 -0.15 10.10 6.03
C VAL A 217 0.70 8.92 6.49
N LEU A 218 0.10 8.12 7.35
CA LEU A 218 0.63 6.84 7.77
C LEU A 218 -0.30 5.74 7.26
N GLU A 219 0.20 4.92 6.34
CA GLU A 219 -0.49 3.77 5.80
C GLU A 219 0.10 2.50 6.40
N PHE A 220 -0.76 1.62 6.90
CA PHE A 220 -0.35 0.37 7.52
C PHE A 220 -1.37 -0.71 7.18
N LYS A 221 -0.94 -1.72 6.44
CA LYS A 221 -1.74 -2.91 6.18
C LYS A 221 -0.97 -4.11 6.71
N PRO A 222 -1.37 -4.69 7.86
CA PRO A 222 -0.60 -5.76 8.45
C PRO A 222 -0.76 -7.03 7.60
N GLU A 223 0.36 -7.64 7.20
CA GLU A 223 0.38 -9.04 6.76
C GLU A 223 0.88 -9.90 7.90
N TRP A 224 -0.03 -10.72 8.43
CA TRP A 224 0.31 -11.76 9.38
C TRP A 224 0.35 -13.09 8.63
N SER A 225 1.32 -13.94 8.94
CA SER A 225 1.12 -15.38 8.78
C SER A 225 0.92 -15.94 10.17
N ILE A 226 -0.08 -16.80 10.25
CA ILE A 226 -0.22 -17.70 11.38
C ILE A 226 0.86 -18.76 11.19
N LYS A 227 1.99 -18.61 11.88
CA LYS A 227 2.90 -19.75 12.07
C LYS A 227 2.26 -20.63 13.14
N LEU A 228 1.77 -21.79 12.73
CA LEU A 228 1.40 -22.83 13.69
C LEU A 228 2.70 -23.35 14.29
N SER A 229 2.96 -23.00 15.55
CA SER A 229 4.05 -23.60 16.32
C SER A 229 3.73 -25.08 16.56
N ASP A 230 4.64 -25.97 16.19
CA ASP A 230 4.41 -27.43 16.26
C ASP A 230 4.28 -27.96 17.70
N ASN A 231 4.64 -27.19 18.73
CA ASN A 231 4.86 -27.75 20.08
C ASN A 231 4.20 -27.03 21.26
N ASN A 232 3.41 -25.99 21.05
CA ASN A 232 2.53 -25.42 22.08
C ASN A 232 1.47 -24.59 21.37
N ASN A 233 0.23 -24.55 21.88
CA ASN A 233 -0.88 -23.74 21.36
C ASN A 233 -0.63 -22.20 21.42
N ASP A 234 0.63 -21.77 21.40
CA ASP A 234 1.03 -20.37 21.37
C ASP A 234 1.04 -19.91 19.91
N VAL A 235 0.03 -19.11 19.57
CA VAL A 235 -0.08 -18.47 18.26
C VAL A 235 0.73 -17.17 18.34
N SER A 236 2.04 -17.25 18.07
CA SER A 236 2.83 -16.04 17.93
C SER A 236 2.44 -15.33 16.63
N LYS A 237 1.95 -14.11 16.79
CA LYS A 237 1.60 -13.22 15.69
C LYS A 237 2.84 -12.41 15.32
N ASP A 238 3.63 -12.92 14.38
CA ASP A 238 4.76 -12.17 13.83
C ASP A 238 4.33 -11.40 12.58
N VAL A 239 4.70 -10.13 12.49
CA VAL A 239 4.60 -9.34 11.26
C VAL A 239 5.72 -9.80 10.33
N ILE A 240 5.35 -10.38 9.18
CA ILE A 240 6.29 -11.18 8.38
C ILE A 240 7.03 -10.38 7.33
N SER A 241 6.48 -9.24 6.97
CA SER A 241 7.11 -8.36 6.00
C SER A 241 7.04 -6.92 6.49
N PRO A 242 8.18 -6.20 6.57
CA PRO A 242 8.20 -4.75 6.72
C PRO A 242 7.65 -4.01 5.48
N GLY A 243 7.25 -4.72 4.42
CA GLY A 243 6.86 -4.15 3.13
C GLY A 243 5.48 -3.50 3.03
N ILE A 244 4.78 -3.22 4.14
CA ILE A 244 3.38 -2.75 4.08
C ILE A 244 3.07 -1.63 5.06
N PHE A 245 4.06 -0.78 5.17
CA PHE A 245 4.03 0.36 6.02
C PHE A 245 4.65 1.51 5.26
N SER A 246 3.87 2.56 5.05
CA SER A 246 4.30 3.73 4.31
C SER A 246 4.04 4.98 5.14
N PHE A 247 5.07 5.82 5.24
CA PHE A 247 4.95 7.17 5.73
C PHE A 247 5.16 8.12 4.57
N SER A 248 4.21 9.02 4.35
CA SER A 248 4.35 10.06 3.33
C SER A 248 3.78 11.39 3.80
N ARG A 249 4.34 12.49 3.29
CA ARG A 249 3.64 13.77 3.31
C ARG A 249 2.58 13.76 2.22
N ALA A 250 1.45 14.40 2.45
CA ALA A 250 0.44 14.64 1.43
C ALA A 250 0.07 16.12 1.35
N LYS A 251 -0.34 16.53 0.16
CA LYS A 251 -0.76 17.90 -0.12
C LYS A 251 -2.25 17.94 -0.34
N VAL A 252 -2.90 18.92 0.26
CA VAL A 252 -4.33 19.17 0.12
C VAL A 252 -4.57 20.41 -0.72
N GLY A 253 -5.47 20.35 -1.68
CA GLY A 253 -5.81 21.48 -2.53
C GLY A 253 -7.01 21.16 -3.39
N SER A 254 -7.81 22.16 -3.75
CA SER A 254 -9.03 21.94 -4.54
C SER A 254 -9.95 20.87 -3.94
N ALA A 255 -10.06 20.83 -2.61
CA ALA A 255 -10.82 19.82 -1.85
C ALA A 255 -10.34 18.37 -2.06
N GLN A 256 -9.07 18.17 -2.41
CA GLN A 256 -8.47 16.87 -2.66
C GLN A 256 -7.18 16.68 -1.89
N LEU A 257 -6.99 15.48 -1.37
CA LEU A 257 -5.75 15.04 -0.74
C LEU A 257 -4.96 14.20 -1.74
N ARG A 258 -3.67 14.46 -1.85
CA ARG A 258 -2.74 13.74 -2.74
C ARG A 258 -1.50 13.34 -1.94
N SER A 259 -1.36 12.04 -1.66
CA SER A 259 -0.14 11.44 -1.10
C SER A 259 0.67 10.80 -2.24
N ALA A 260 1.83 10.22 -1.92
CA ALA A 260 2.55 9.41 -2.91
C ALA A 260 1.71 8.20 -3.36
N GLU A 261 1.04 7.54 -2.42
CA GLU A 261 0.37 6.25 -2.62
C GLU A 261 -1.09 6.36 -3.08
N PHE A 262 -1.79 7.44 -2.71
CA PHE A 262 -3.22 7.57 -2.98
C PHE A 262 -3.72 9.00 -3.15
N ARG A 263 -4.95 9.09 -3.67
CA ARG A 263 -5.71 10.33 -3.84
C ARG A 263 -7.09 10.20 -3.21
N ALA A 264 -7.60 11.30 -2.68
CA ALA A 264 -8.95 11.39 -2.11
C ALA A 264 -9.62 12.71 -2.49
N HIS A 265 -10.95 12.74 -2.44
CA HIS A 265 -11.74 13.94 -2.67
C HIS A 265 -12.74 14.17 -1.53
N GLU A 266 -12.83 15.39 -1.03
CA GLU A 266 -13.73 15.77 0.08
C GLU A 266 -15.19 15.51 -0.26
N LEU A 267 -15.66 15.93 -1.44
CA LEU A 267 -17.05 15.66 -1.89
C LEU A 267 -17.41 14.17 -1.94
N ALA A 268 -16.42 13.29 -2.11
CA ALA A 268 -16.68 11.86 -2.10
C ALA A 268 -16.82 11.32 -0.66
N ILE A 269 -16.45 12.07 0.37
CA ILE A 269 -16.66 11.68 1.77
C ILE A 269 -18.16 11.67 2.07
N ALA A 270 -18.66 10.54 2.55
CA ALA A 270 -20.08 10.38 2.84
C ALA A 270 -20.35 10.09 4.31
N ARG A 271 -21.28 10.85 4.88
CA ARG A 271 -21.88 10.54 6.19
C ARG A 271 -23.15 9.74 5.96
N THR A 272 -23.23 8.59 6.59
CA THR A 272 -24.35 7.64 6.51
C THR A 272 -24.68 7.13 7.91
N ALA A 273 -25.66 6.24 8.03
CA ALA A 273 -25.88 5.46 9.23
C ALA A 273 -25.68 3.97 8.95
N PHE A 274 -25.20 3.24 9.95
CA PHE A 274 -25.23 1.78 9.99
C PHE A 274 -26.03 1.36 11.22
N GLY A 275 -26.86 0.34 11.08
CA GLY A 275 -27.65 -0.21 12.18
C GLY A 275 -28.12 -1.62 11.88
N VAL A 276 -27.94 -2.51 12.85
CA VAL A 276 -28.60 -3.84 12.88
C VAL A 276 -29.79 -3.81 13.84
N SER A 277 -29.63 -3.12 14.97
CA SER A 277 -30.66 -2.92 16.00
C SER A 277 -30.95 -1.45 16.29
N ALA A 278 -29.93 -0.59 16.22
CA ALA A 278 -30.03 0.86 16.32
C ALA A 278 -29.04 1.52 15.37
N ASP A 279 -29.47 2.59 14.72
CA ASP A 279 -28.66 3.34 13.76
C ASP A 279 -27.64 4.23 14.47
N TYR A 280 -26.41 4.23 13.99
CA TYR A 280 -25.36 5.15 14.41
C TYR A 280 -24.63 5.76 13.20
N PRO A 281 -24.08 6.98 13.34
CA PRO A 281 -23.42 7.66 12.23
C PRO A 281 -22.09 6.98 11.88
N VAL A 282 -21.86 6.80 10.58
CA VAL A 282 -20.61 6.33 9.99
C VAL A 282 -20.17 7.34 8.94
N GLU A 283 -18.87 7.58 8.83
CA GLU A 283 -18.31 8.42 7.77
C GLU A 283 -17.31 7.62 6.94
N LEU A 284 -17.45 7.68 5.62
CA LEU A 284 -16.68 6.90 4.67
C LEU A 284 -15.79 7.79 3.83
N LEU A 285 -14.52 7.42 3.72
CA LEU A 285 -13.51 8.05 2.87
C LEU A 285 -13.11 7.07 1.75
N PRO A 286 -13.49 7.34 0.50
CA PRO A 286 -12.99 6.58 -0.62
C PRO A 286 -11.62 7.13 -1.08
N LEU A 287 -10.68 6.22 -1.34
CA LEU A 287 -9.32 6.50 -1.82
C LEU A 287 -9.09 5.80 -3.16
N VAL A 288 -8.28 6.40 -4.02
CA VAL A 288 -7.77 5.76 -5.25
C VAL A 288 -6.25 5.58 -5.13
N ASN A 289 -5.76 4.36 -5.23
CA ASN A 289 -4.32 4.05 -5.17
C ASN A 289 -3.60 4.31 -6.51
N GLU A 290 -2.29 4.03 -6.57
CA GLU A 290 -1.49 4.16 -7.81
C GLU A 290 -1.99 3.27 -8.96
N GLN A 291 -2.60 2.13 -8.64
CA GLN A 291 -3.17 1.16 -9.59
C GLN A 291 -4.57 1.54 -10.07
N ASN A 292 -5.08 2.70 -9.64
CA ASN A 292 -6.44 3.18 -9.90
C ASN A 292 -7.54 2.26 -9.35
N GLU A 293 -7.22 1.54 -8.28
CA GLU A 293 -8.17 0.75 -7.49
C GLU A 293 -8.76 1.63 -6.39
N THR A 294 -10.07 1.50 -6.18
CA THR A 294 -10.77 2.24 -5.13
C THR A 294 -10.82 1.43 -3.85
N MET A 295 -10.54 2.08 -2.74
CA MET A 295 -10.69 1.54 -1.39
C MET A 295 -11.64 2.41 -0.58
N VAL A 296 -12.52 1.80 0.21
CA VAL A 296 -13.45 2.52 1.09
C VAL A 296 -13.05 2.30 2.53
N LEU A 297 -12.69 3.38 3.21
CA LEU A 297 -12.33 3.37 4.63
C LEU A 297 -13.43 4.05 5.45
N ALA A 298 -13.58 3.67 6.71
CA ALA A 298 -14.46 4.33 7.66
C ALA A 298 -13.65 5.07 8.74
N ALA A 299 -14.14 6.24 9.15
CA ALA A 299 -13.53 7.04 10.21
C ALA A 299 -13.70 6.36 11.57
N ALA A 300 -12.59 6.10 12.27
CA ALA A 300 -12.60 5.47 13.59
C ALA A 300 -12.41 6.51 14.71
N THR A 301 -11.23 7.13 14.79
CA THR A 301 -10.83 7.99 15.91
C THR A 301 -10.02 9.20 15.43
N VAL A 302 -9.60 10.06 16.36
CA VAL A 302 -8.58 11.09 16.10
C VAL A 302 -7.30 10.47 15.53
N PRO A 303 -6.47 11.22 14.77
CA PRO A 303 -5.23 10.69 14.22
C PRO A 303 -4.35 10.08 15.32
N GLN A 304 -4.01 8.81 15.17
CA GLN A 304 -3.15 8.06 16.09
C GLN A 304 -2.38 6.99 15.30
N LEU A 305 -1.31 6.45 15.90
CA LEU A 305 -0.63 5.31 15.29
C LEU A 305 -1.60 4.11 15.24
N PRO A 306 -1.57 3.30 14.17
CA PRO A 306 -2.36 2.08 14.09
C PRO A 306 -2.15 1.21 15.33
N PRO A 307 -3.23 0.63 15.90
CA PRO A 307 -3.15 -0.10 17.18
C PRO A 307 -2.27 -1.36 17.10
N ASP A 308 -2.14 -1.93 15.90
CA ASP A 308 -1.39 -3.15 15.63
C ASP A 308 0.07 -2.85 15.18
N LEU A 309 0.51 -1.59 15.25
CA LEU A 309 1.87 -1.21 14.87
C LEU A 309 2.88 -1.67 15.94
N PRO A 310 3.94 -2.41 15.58
CA PRO A 310 4.96 -2.83 16.54
C PRO A 310 5.65 -1.65 17.24
N ASP A 311 5.97 -1.79 18.53
CA ASP A 311 6.59 -0.71 19.34
C ASP A 311 7.85 -0.11 18.72
N SER A 312 8.70 -0.95 18.13
CA SER A 312 9.93 -0.52 17.44
C SER A 312 9.62 0.40 16.25
N GLN A 313 8.55 0.13 15.52
CA GLN A 313 8.07 0.96 14.41
C GLN A 313 7.35 2.21 14.92
N ALA A 314 6.63 2.12 16.04
CA ALA A 314 5.94 3.26 16.64
C ALA A 314 6.90 4.39 17.05
N GLN A 315 8.06 4.05 17.62
CA GLN A 315 9.11 5.03 17.96
C GLN A 315 9.68 5.71 16.71
N TYR A 316 9.96 4.91 15.67
CA TYR A 316 10.41 5.44 14.38
C TYR A 316 9.36 6.38 13.77
N MET A 317 8.07 6.05 13.84
CA MET A 317 6.99 6.92 13.34
C MET A 317 6.82 8.22 14.08
N THR A 318 6.89 8.14 15.40
CA THR A 318 6.87 9.35 16.21
C THR A 318 7.98 10.30 15.77
N SER A 319 9.17 9.77 15.50
CA SER A 319 10.31 10.53 14.98
C SER A 319 10.04 11.10 13.57
N GLN A 320 9.45 10.31 12.66
CA GLN A 320 9.11 10.77 11.31
C GLN A 320 8.04 11.87 11.31
N LEU A 321 6.98 11.73 12.12
CA LEU A 321 5.93 12.73 12.27
C LEU A 321 6.49 14.06 12.77
N LEU A 322 7.35 14.03 13.79
CA LEU A 322 8.01 15.22 14.33
C LEU A 322 8.94 15.87 13.29
N ALA A 323 9.75 15.08 12.58
CA ALA A 323 10.66 15.57 11.55
C ALA A 323 9.94 16.26 10.38
N ASN A 324 8.65 15.93 10.16
CA ASN A 324 7.82 16.49 9.08
C ASN A 324 6.78 17.49 9.60
N SER A 325 7.01 18.07 10.80
CA SER A 325 6.15 19.10 11.40
C SER A 325 4.69 18.67 11.57
N CYS A 326 4.44 17.39 11.83
CA CYS A 326 3.10 16.85 12.04
C CYS A 326 2.77 16.75 13.53
N VAL A 327 1.52 17.06 13.86
CA VAL A 327 1.04 17.14 15.24
C VAL A 327 0.36 15.82 15.59
N MET A 328 0.90 15.12 16.59
CA MET A 328 0.24 13.96 17.19
C MET A 328 -0.88 14.43 18.11
N SER A 329 -1.98 13.68 18.17
CA SER A 329 -3.21 14.04 18.92
C SER A 329 -3.06 14.06 20.45
N SER A 330 -1.85 13.81 20.98
CA SER A 330 -1.58 13.81 22.41
C SER A 330 -1.07 15.16 22.92
N GLN A 331 -1.94 16.18 22.98
CA GLN A 331 -2.00 17.23 24.01
C GLN A 331 -3.40 17.86 24.04
#